data_AF-A0A060CBH6-F1
#
_entry.id   AF-A0A060CBH6-F1
#
_cell.length_a   1.000
_cell.length_b   1.000
_cell.length_c   1.000
_cell.angle_alpha   90.00
_cell.angle_beta   90.00
_cell.angle_gamma   90.00
#
_symmetry.space_group_name_H-M   'P 1'
#
loop_
_entity.id
_entity.type
_entity.pdbx_description
1 polymer ?
#
loop_
_entity_poly.entity_id
_entity_poly.type
_entity_poly.pdbx_seq_one_letter_code
_entity_poly.pdbx_strand_id
1 'polypeptide(L)'
;MNRRGMSVLALLLATLLLGWNPGAARAAAPGRAAGASAGVDAGVPSLDVMIGSMLMLGFRGTELSPGYPFLEAVRAGHVGHVILFDRDIATGGGRNIVSPGQVRRLT
;
A
#
# COMPACT_ATOMS: atom_id res chain seq x y z
N MET A 1 -67.14 -8.89 -33.98
CA MET A 1 -68.43 -9.13 -33.28
C MET A 1 -68.35 -10.51 -32.64
N ASN A 2 -68.78 -10.80 -31.40
CA ASN A 2 -69.20 -9.99 -30.25
C ASN A 2 -68.66 -10.71 -28.98
N ARG A 3 -68.18 -10.05 -27.91
CA ARG A 3 -68.78 -9.11 -26.95
C ARG A 3 -69.88 -9.68 -26.02
N ARG A 4 -69.64 -9.51 -24.70
CA ARG A 4 -70.47 -9.71 -23.47
C ARG A 4 -70.25 -11.06 -22.76
N GLY A 5 -70.04 -11.16 -21.44
CA GLY A 5 -69.84 -10.17 -20.34
C GLY A 5 -68.98 -10.81 -19.22
N MET A 6 -68.26 -10.10 -18.34
CA MET A 6 -68.75 -9.31 -17.18
C MET A 6 -69.73 -10.11 -16.29
N SER A 7 -69.56 -10.23 -14.96
CA SER A 7 -68.60 -9.61 -14.01
C SER A 7 -68.70 -10.28 -12.62
N VAL A 8 -67.94 -9.80 -11.61
CA VAL A 8 -68.08 -10.05 -10.15
C VAL A 8 -67.66 -11.50 -9.74
N LEU A 9 -66.88 -11.76 -8.67
CA LEU A 9 -67.08 -11.41 -7.26
C LEU A 9 -65.82 -11.61 -6.37
N ALA A 10 -65.69 -10.76 -5.35
CA ALA A 10 -64.92 -10.81 -4.08
C ALA A 10 -63.79 -11.87 -3.89
N LEU A 11 -62.53 -11.49 -3.58
CA LEU A 11 -61.98 -10.83 -2.38
C LEU A 11 -61.71 -11.80 -1.18
N LEU A 12 -60.41 -12.03 -0.91
CA LEU A 12 -59.75 -12.36 0.37
C LEU A 12 -60.30 -13.49 1.29
N LEU A 13 -59.60 -14.63 1.37
CA LEU A 13 -59.00 -15.24 2.59
C LEU A 13 -58.53 -16.70 2.32
N ALA A 14 -57.21 -16.98 2.34
CA ALA A 14 -56.62 -18.33 2.56
C ALA A 14 -55.08 -18.28 2.58
N THR A 15 -54.48 -17.59 3.54
CA THR A 15 -53.04 -17.76 3.86
C THR A 15 -52.84 -18.90 4.86
N LEU A 16 -51.70 -19.61 4.74
CA LEU A 16 -51.26 -20.77 5.54
C LEU A 16 -52.10 -22.04 5.31
N LEU A 17 -51.51 -23.12 4.79
CA LEU A 17 -50.57 -23.98 5.52
C LEU A 17 -49.66 -24.83 4.60
N LEU A 18 -48.53 -25.28 5.15
CA LEU A 18 -47.52 -26.22 4.60
C LEU A 18 -46.69 -25.73 3.38
N GLY A 19 -45.53 -25.15 3.69
CA GLY A 19 -44.45 -24.88 2.74
C GLY A 19 -43.09 -24.61 3.40
N TRP A 20 -42.87 -25.13 4.62
CA TRP A 20 -41.58 -25.00 5.31
C TRP A 20 -40.52 -25.79 4.53
N ASN A 21 -39.56 -25.09 3.95
CA ASN A 21 -38.45 -25.69 3.21
C ASN A 21 -37.19 -25.68 4.09
N PRO A 22 -36.78 -26.81 4.71
CA PRO A 22 -35.55 -26.91 5.48
C PRO A 22 -34.34 -27.07 4.55
N GLY A 23 -34.29 -26.28 3.48
CA GLY A 23 -33.18 -26.18 2.53
C GLY A 23 -31.99 -25.39 3.08
N ALA A 24 -31.75 -25.44 4.40
CA ALA A 24 -30.63 -24.79 5.08
C ALA A 24 -29.30 -25.57 4.89
N ALA A 25 -29.10 -26.17 3.72
CA ALA A 25 -27.79 -26.55 3.25
C ALA A 25 -27.05 -25.26 2.85
N ARG A 26 -26.47 -24.58 3.84
CA ARG A 26 -25.56 -23.44 3.66
C ARG A 26 -24.30 -23.94 2.96
N ALA A 27 -24.38 -24.08 1.64
CA ALA A 27 -23.26 -24.39 0.78
C ALA A 27 -22.12 -23.42 1.14
N ALA A 28 -20.93 -23.99 1.38
CA ALA A 28 -19.77 -23.19 1.73
C ALA A 28 -19.58 -22.12 0.66
N ALA A 29 -19.55 -20.84 1.08
CA ALA A 29 -19.24 -19.76 0.16
C ALA A 29 -17.91 -20.10 -0.51
N PRO A 30 -17.81 -20.01 -1.86
CA PRO A 30 -16.53 -20.22 -2.52
C PRO A 30 -15.54 -19.25 -1.88
N GLY A 31 -14.50 -19.80 -1.26
CA GLY A 31 -13.49 -19.00 -0.60
C GLY A 31 -13.03 -17.93 -1.57
N ARG A 32 -13.25 -16.66 -1.20
CA ARG A 32 -12.91 -15.52 -2.05
C ARG A 32 -11.40 -15.56 -2.20
N ALA A 33 -10.94 -16.19 -3.29
CA ALA A 33 -9.54 -16.25 -3.63
C ALA A 33 -9.01 -14.82 -3.53
N ALA A 34 -7.87 -14.66 -2.86
CA ALA A 34 -7.16 -13.40 -2.79
C ALA A 34 -6.61 -13.11 -4.20
N GLY A 35 -7.49 -12.70 -5.11
CA GLY A 35 -7.14 -12.17 -6.41
C GLY A 35 -6.29 -10.94 -6.13
N ALA A 36 -5.01 -11.07 -6.41
CA ALA A 36 -4.05 -9.98 -6.23
C ALA A 36 -4.60 -8.73 -6.91
N SER A 37 -4.63 -7.61 -6.18
CA SER A 37 -5.09 -6.32 -6.66
C SER A 37 -4.06 -5.68 -7.60
N ALA A 38 -3.76 -6.38 -8.69
CA ALA A 38 -2.93 -5.90 -9.79
C ALA A 38 -3.69 -4.83 -10.59
N GLY A 39 -3.76 -3.60 -10.05
CA GLY A 39 -4.37 -2.48 -10.78
C GLY A 39 -4.79 -1.23 -10.00
N VAL A 40 -4.51 -1.09 -8.70
CA VAL A 40 -4.95 0.10 -7.93
C VAL A 40 -3.82 1.12 -7.65
N ASP A 41 -2.55 0.67 -7.66
CA ASP A 41 -1.50 1.34 -6.86
C ASP A 41 -0.37 2.00 -7.67
N ALA A 42 -0.62 2.39 -8.93
CA ALA A 42 0.41 2.93 -9.82
C ALA A 42 1.00 4.30 -9.41
N GLY A 43 0.54 4.90 -8.31
CA GLY A 43 0.97 6.22 -7.82
C GLY A 43 1.23 6.30 -6.31
N VAL A 44 1.02 5.23 -5.54
CA VAL A 44 1.38 5.19 -4.12
C VAL A 44 2.73 4.49 -3.98
N PRO A 45 3.71 5.06 -3.25
CA PRO A 45 4.97 4.35 -2.98
C PRO A 45 4.73 3.07 -2.17
N SER A 46 5.58 2.06 -2.34
CA SER A 46 5.53 0.87 -1.48
C SER A 46 5.76 1.24 -0.01
N LEU A 47 5.29 0.38 0.90
CA LEU A 47 5.47 0.60 2.34
C LEU A 47 6.96 0.77 2.71
N ASP A 48 7.86 0.02 2.08
CA ASP A 48 9.31 0.13 2.33
C ASP A 48 9.87 1.50 1.92
N VAL A 49 9.38 2.09 0.82
CA VAL A 49 9.75 3.45 0.38
C VAL A 49 9.12 4.50 1.29
N MET A 50 7.88 4.30 1.75
CA MET A 50 7.26 5.19 2.74
C MET A 50 8.01 5.18 4.07
N ILE A 51 8.41 4.01 4.58
CA ILE A 51 9.23 3.87 5.78
C ILE A 51 10.60 4.52 5.57
N GLY A 52 11.27 4.21 4.46
CA GLY A 52 12.57 4.80 4.11
C GLY A 52 12.52 6.32 4.06
N SER A 53 11.43 6.89 3.55
CA SER A 53 11.17 8.34 3.52
C SER A 53 11.11 8.99 4.91
N MET A 54 10.85 8.23 5.98
CA MET A 54 10.85 8.70 7.36
C MET A 54 12.22 8.58 8.05
N LEU A 55 13.19 7.89 7.44
CA LEU A 55 14.50 7.61 8.04
C LEU A 55 15.53 8.72 7.72
N MET A 56 16.23 9.17 8.76
CA MET A 56 17.39 10.05 8.67
C MET A 56 18.65 9.33 9.10
N LEU A 57 19.57 9.06 8.17
CA LEU A 57 20.79 8.30 8.41
C LEU A 57 22.04 9.07 7.95
N GLY A 58 23.19 8.79 8.57
CA GLY A 58 24.49 9.33 8.16
C GLY A 58 25.43 8.22 7.70
N PHE A 59 26.40 8.57 6.85
CA PHE A 59 27.45 7.65 6.38
C PHE A 59 28.84 8.07 6.90
N ARG A 60 29.87 7.28 6.62
CA ARG A 60 31.29 7.60 6.93
C ARG A 60 32.04 7.91 5.64
N GLY A 61 32.98 8.87 5.72
CA GLY A 61 33.77 9.33 4.57
C GLY A 61 33.25 10.64 3.96
N THR A 62 34.06 11.20 3.07
CA THR A 62 33.88 12.51 2.43
C THR A 62 33.18 12.45 1.07
N GLU A 63 33.08 11.26 0.49
CA GLU A 63 32.65 11.01 -0.90
C GLU A 63 31.87 9.69 -0.96
N LEU A 64 31.04 9.53 -1.99
CA LEU A 64 30.21 8.35 -2.23
C LEU A 64 30.48 7.79 -3.64
N SER A 65 31.27 6.72 -3.71
CA SER A 65 31.52 6.02 -4.98
C SER A 65 30.28 5.25 -5.46
N PRO A 66 30.11 5.05 -6.78
CA PRO A 66 29.12 4.11 -7.33
C PRO A 66 29.30 2.70 -6.71
N GLY A 67 28.18 2.01 -6.43
CA GLY A 67 28.20 0.69 -5.78
C GLY A 67 28.41 0.71 -4.27
N TYR A 68 28.57 1.89 -3.64
CA TYR A 68 28.63 1.99 -2.19
C TYR A 68 27.24 1.70 -1.58
N PRO A 69 27.09 0.73 -0.63
CA PRO A 69 25.76 0.25 -0.21
C PRO A 69 24.81 1.32 0.32
N PHE A 70 25.33 2.37 0.98
CA PHE A 70 24.50 3.50 1.43
C PHE A 70 23.87 4.28 0.27
N LEU A 71 24.62 4.47 -0.82
CA LEU A 71 24.13 5.18 -2.01
C LEU A 71 23.05 4.37 -2.74
N GLU A 72 23.19 3.04 -2.79
CA GLU A 72 22.15 2.17 -3.35
C GLU A 72 20.88 2.15 -2.46
N ALA A 73 21.02 2.20 -1.13
CA ALA A 73 19.88 2.32 -0.22
C ALA A 73 19.11 3.65 -0.38
N VAL A 74 19.82 4.77 -0.60
CA VAL A 74 19.21 6.07 -0.94
C VAL A 74 18.47 5.97 -2.29
N ARG A 75 19.10 5.40 -3.32
CA ARG A 75 18.48 5.21 -4.65
C ARG A 75 17.25 4.33 -4.64
N ALA A 76 17.23 3.30 -3.78
CA ALA A 76 16.07 2.42 -3.60
C ALA A 76 14.92 3.06 -2.79
N GLY A 77 15.09 4.30 -2.29
CA GLY A 77 14.09 4.97 -1.45
C GLY A 77 14.04 4.46 -0.01
N HIS A 78 15.00 3.63 0.42
CA HIS A 78 15.10 3.12 1.79
C HIS A 78 15.69 4.14 2.78
N VAL A 79 16.16 5.29 2.30
CA VAL A 79 16.67 6.41 3.11
C VAL A 79 16.23 7.73 2.48
N GLY A 80 15.27 8.42 3.10
CA GLY A 80 14.72 9.70 2.62
C GLY A 80 15.53 10.92 3.04
N HIS A 81 16.27 10.84 4.15
CA HIS A 81 17.03 11.96 4.69
C HIS A 81 18.47 11.55 5.04
N VAL A 82 19.43 12.42 4.70
CA VAL A 82 20.86 12.20 4.98
C VAL A 82 21.36 13.30 5.91
N ILE A 83 22.01 12.91 7.01
CA ILE A 83 22.68 13.83 7.94
C ILE A 83 24.20 13.79 7.74
N LEU A 84 24.82 14.96 7.65
CA LEU A 84 26.25 15.15 7.47
C LEU A 84 26.90 15.65 8.76
N PHE A 85 28.10 15.17 9.05
CA PHE A 85 28.90 15.59 10.21
C PHE A 85 30.27 16.12 9.79
N ASP A 86 30.78 17.12 10.49
CA ASP A 86 32.17 17.61 10.34
C ASP A 86 33.18 16.65 10.99
N ARG A 87 32.86 16.11 12.17
CA ARG A 87 33.77 15.29 12.98
C ARG A 87 33.29 13.87 13.16
N ASP A 88 34.21 12.91 13.10
CA ASP A 88 33.97 11.54 13.52
C ASP A 88 34.41 11.38 14.98
N ILE A 89 33.45 11.20 15.89
CA ILE A 89 33.74 11.06 17.33
C ILE A 89 34.53 9.76 17.64
N ALA A 90 34.41 8.72 16.80
CA ALA A 90 35.09 7.44 17.06
C ALA A 90 36.58 7.46 16.68
N THR A 91 37.00 8.32 15.74
CA THR A 91 38.40 8.43 15.30
C THR A 91 39.04 9.79 15.63
N GLY A 92 38.24 10.77 16.06
CA GLY A 92 38.65 12.16 16.27
C GLY A 92 38.86 12.97 14.99
N GLY A 93 38.86 12.35 13.81
CA GLY A 93 39.14 12.97 12.52
C GLY A 93 37.96 13.71 11.90
N GLY A 94 38.18 14.30 10.72
CA GLY A 94 37.11 14.86 9.88
C GLY A 94 36.22 13.77 9.28
N ARG A 95 34.99 14.11 8.89
CA ARG A 95 34.00 13.14 8.38
C ARG A 95 33.39 13.53 7.02
N ASN A 96 32.14 13.99 6.96
CA ASN A 96 31.43 14.23 5.70
C ASN A 96 31.67 15.66 5.17
N ILE A 97 31.96 16.60 6.06
CA ILE A 97 32.22 18.01 5.74
C ILE A 97 33.73 18.25 5.87
N VAL A 98 34.36 18.77 4.81
CA VAL A 98 35.79 19.16 4.80
C VAL A 98 35.98 20.56 4.25
N SER A 99 35.19 20.94 3.23
CA SER A 99 35.18 22.32 2.70
C SER A 99 33.89 22.60 1.95
N PRO A 100 33.48 23.88 1.79
CA PRO A 100 32.28 24.23 1.01
C PRO A 100 32.32 23.70 -0.43
N GLY A 101 33.52 23.66 -1.04
CA GLY A 101 33.71 23.13 -2.39
C GLY A 101 33.61 21.61 -2.48
N GLN A 102 33.93 20.87 -1.42
CA GLN A 102 33.73 19.42 -1.36
C GLN A 102 32.27 19.07 -1.09
N VAL A 103 31.59 19.74 -0.15
CA VAL A 103 30.16 19.51 0.11
C VAL A 103 29.32 19.75 -1.16
N ARG A 104 29.61 20.80 -1.94
CA ARG A 104 28.99 21.06 -3.25
C ARG A 104 29.24 20.01 -4.34
N ARG A 105 30.16 19.06 -4.14
CA ARG A 105 30.34 17.90 -5.04
C ARG A 105 29.68 16.63 -4.49
N LEU A 106 29.37 16.62 -3.20
CA LEU A 106 28.71 15.53 -2.50
C LEU A 106 27.18 15.61 -2.61
N THR A 107 26.62 16.82 -2.76
CA THR A 107 25.19 17.14 -2.85
C THR A 107 24.82 17.74 -4.20
#